data_AF-A0AAU4ZJ79-F1
#
_entry.id   AF-A0AAU4ZJ79-F1
#
_cell.length_a   1.000
_cell.length_b   1.000
_cell.length_c   1.000
_cell.angle_alpha   90.00
_cell.angle_beta   90.00
_cell.angle_gamma   90.00
#
_symmetry.space_group_name_H-M   'P 1'
#
loop_
_entity.id
_entity.type
_entity.pdbx_description
1 polymer ?
#
loop_
_entity_poly.entity_id
_entity_poly.type
_entity_poly.pdbx_seq_one_letter_code
_entity_poly.pdbx_strand_id
1 'polypeptide(L)'
;MTEQREASKDAVMTRIGQAIMLLHAGDREEARNRFGELWSEIGEDGDALHRCTLAHYMADAQDDPGDELAWDLRALTAAGGLSDERAAQHPDAPAVRAFYPSLHLNLAADYVKLRRPDAARIHLDRARAASGVLADDGSDDGYGGGVRAAIERLELRLREL
;
A
#
# COMPACT_ATOMS: atom_id res chain seq x y z
N MET A 1 -19.95 -22.54 4.48
CA MET A 1 -19.36 -21.45 5.30
C MET A 1 -18.22 -20.74 4.56
N THR A 2 -17.39 -21.45 3.78
CA THR A 2 -16.33 -20.87 2.94
C THR A 2 -16.85 -19.92 1.86
N GLU A 3 -17.85 -20.33 1.06
CA GLU A 3 -18.41 -19.50 -0.02
C GLU A 3 -19.03 -18.18 0.48
N GLN A 4 -19.69 -18.20 1.64
CA GLN A 4 -20.27 -16.99 2.23
C GLN A 4 -19.20 -16.03 2.77
N ARG A 5 -18.06 -16.58 3.23
CA ARG A 5 -16.90 -15.79 3.66
C ARG A 5 -16.19 -15.18 2.44
N GLU A 6 -16.04 -15.92 1.35
CA GLU A 6 -15.48 -15.41 0.09
C GLU A 6 -16.35 -14.31 -0.51
N ALA A 7 -17.67 -14.51 -0.61
CA ALA A 7 -18.59 -13.47 -1.05
C ALA A 7 -18.55 -12.21 -0.19
N SER A 8 -18.37 -12.37 1.13
CA SER A 8 -18.18 -11.24 2.04
C SER A 8 -16.85 -10.51 1.80
N LYS A 9 -15.78 -11.24 1.45
CA LYS A 9 -14.49 -10.62 1.12
C LYS A 9 -14.56 -9.81 -0.17
N ASP A 10 -15.19 -10.40 -1.20
CA ASP A 10 -15.38 -9.74 -2.50
C ASP A 10 -16.22 -8.45 -2.37
N ALA A 11 -17.22 -8.46 -1.51
CA ALA A 11 -18.03 -7.28 -1.21
C ALA A 11 -17.20 -6.14 -0.57
N VAL A 12 -16.29 -6.48 0.34
CA VAL A 12 -15.38 -5.50 0.96
C VAL A 12 -14.43 -4.92 -0.09
N MET A 13 -13.79 -5.76 -0.90
CA MET A 13 -12.90 -5.29 -1.97
C MET A 13 -13.62 -4.43 -3.01
N THR A 14 -14.87 -4.76 -3.33
CA THR A 14 -15.69 -3.94 -4.23
C THR A 14 -15.91 -2.53 -3.66
N ARG A 15 -16.21 -2.42 -2.36
CA ARG A 15 -16.41 -1.12 -1.69
C ARG A 15 -15.11 -0.33 -1.57
N ILE A 16 -13.99 -1.00 -1.33
CA ILE A 16 -12.65 -0.38 -1.41
C ILE A 16 -12.42 0.19 -2.82
N GLY A 17 -12.70 -0.60 -3.87
CA GLY A 17 -12.60 -0.15 -5.26
C GLY A 17 -13.45 1.08 -5.58
N GLN A 18 -14.66 1.17 -5.02
CA GLN A 18 -15.53 2.35 -5.17
C GLN A 18 -14.94 3.61 -4.55
N ALA A 19 -14.33 3.50 -3.36
CA ALA A 19 -13.66 4.63 -2.71
C ALA A 19 -12.38 5.05 -3.46
N ILE A 20 -11.64 4.11 -4.06
CA ILE A 20 -10.49 4.41 -4.93
C ILE A 20 -10.93 5.20 -6.18
N MET A 21 -12.07 4.85 -6.78
CA MET A 21 -12.58 5.60 -7.93
C MET A 21 -12.90 7.06 -7.57
N LEU A 22 -13.44 7.30 -6.37
CA LEU A 22 -13.68 8.67 -5.86
C LEU A 22 -12.38 9.43 -5.64
N LEU A 23 -11.39 8.78 -5.02
CA LEU A 23 -10.05 9.33 -4.82
C LEU A 23 -9.43 9.76 -6.17
N HIS A 24 -9.45 8.88 -7.17
CA HIS A 24 -8.93 9.17 -8.51
C HIS A 24 -9.75 10.23 -9.27
N ALA A 25 -11.04 10.38 -8.96
CA ALA A 25 -11.87 11.48 -9.46
C ALA A 25 -11.58 12.83 -8.77
N GLY A 26 -10.73 12.84 -7.74
CA GLY A 26 -10.35 14.03 -6.98
C GLY A 26 -11.22 14.30 -5.74
N ASP A 27 -12.22 13.45 -5.48
CA ASP A 27 -13.09 13.58 -4.30
C ASP A 27 -12.44 12.92 -3.07
N ARG A 28 -11.37 13.55 -2.59
CA ARG A 28 -10.53 13.03 -1.51
C ARG A 28 -11.27 12.97 -0.17
N GLU A 29 -12.16 13.92 0.09
CA GLU A 29 -12.94 13.96 1.34
C GLU A 29 -13.92 12.78 1.40
N GLU A 30 -14.71 12.57 0.35
CA GLU A 30 -15.65 11.44 0.29
C GLU A 30 -14.91 10.11 0.30
N ALA A 31 -13.79 9.99 -0.42
CA ALA A 31 -12.96 8.79 -0.37
C ALA A 31 -12.48 8.50 1.06
N ARG A 32 -11.97 9.51 1.77
CA ARG A 32 -11.51 9.41 3.16
C ARG A 32 -12.63 8.95 4.10
N ASN A 33 -13.82 9.52 3.96
CA ASN A 33 -14.99 9.13 4.77
C ASN A 33 -15.34 7.65 4.57
N ARG A 34 -15.43 7.20 3.31
CA ARG A 34 -15.74 5.80 2.98
C ARG A 34 -14.67 4.83 3.44
N PHE A 35 -13.39 5.19 3.28
CA PHE A 35 -12.29 4.39 3.79
C PHE A 35 -12.35 4.29 5.32
N GLY A 36 -12.66 5.38 6.03
CA GLY A 36 -12.79 5.38 7.49
C GLY A 36 -13.91 4.47 8.01
N GLU A 37 -15.07 4.49 7.36
CA GLU A 37 -16.18 3.57 7.67
C GLU A 37 -15.78 2.10 7.43
N LEU A 38 -15.22 1.82 6.25
CA LEU A 38 -14.75 0.48 5.90
C LEU A 38 -13.64 -0.03 6.83
N TRP A 39 -12.70 0.83 7.22
CA TRP A 39 -11.63 0.47 8.14
C TRP A 39 -12.18 0.01 9.50
N SER A 40 -13.18 0.73 10.00
CA SER A 40 -13.86 0.41 11.25
C SER A 40 -14.64 -0.91 11.15
N GLU A 41 -15.27 -1.17 10.01
CA GLU A 41 -16.00 -2.43 9.73
C GLU A 41 -15.05 -3.63 9.61
N ILE A 42 -13.92 -3.47 8.93
CA ILE A 42 -12.93 -4.54 8.74
C ILE A 42 -12.31 -4.96 10.09
N GLY A 43 -12.06 -3.99 10.98
CA GLY A 43 -11.51 -4.25 12.31
C GLY A 43 -10.07 -4.77 12.30
N GLU A 44 -9.44 -4.87 13.48
CA GLU A 44 -8.01 -5.23 13.62
C GLU A 44 -7.71 -6.65 13.14
N ASP A 45 -8.65 -7.59 13.34
CA ASP A 45 -8.56 -8.99 12.91
C ASP A 45 -9.04 -9.23 11.47
N GLY A 46 -9.32 -8.15 10.73
CA GLY A 46 -9.77 -8.21 9.35
C GLY A 46 -8.72 -8.76 8.39
N ASP A 47 -9.15 -9.12 7.18
CA ASP A 47 -8.27 -9.67 6.16
C ASP A 47 -7.10 -8.73 5.85
N ALA A 48 -5.88 -9.27 5.86
CA ALA A 48 -4.65 -8.49 5.72
C ALA A 48 -4.53 -7.81 4.35
N LEU A 49 -5.03 -8.42 3.27
CA LEU A 49 -5.04 -7.77 1.95
C LEU A 49 -6.01 -6.59 1.95
N HIS A 50 -7.20 -6.73 2.55
CA HIS A 50 -8.15 -5.62 2.64
C HIS A 50 -7.60 -4.46 3.47
N ARG A 51 -7.03 -4.77 4.65
CA ARG A 51 -6.44 -3.77 5.53
C ARG A 51 -5.26 -3.07 4.86
N CYS A 52 -4.38 -3.82 4.19
CA CYS A 52 -3.25 -3.27 3.44
C CYS A 52 -3.71 -2.34 2.32
N THR A 53 -4.62 -2.82 1.47
CA THR A 53 -5.12 -2.05 0.32
C THR A 53 -5.83 -0.79 0.77
N LEU A 54 -6.75 -0.89 1.73
CA LEU A 54 -7.47 0.26 2.24
C LEU A 54 -6.52 1.29 2.85
N ALA A 55 -5.62 0.87 3.74
CA ALA A 55 -4.70 1.78 4.40
C ALA A 55 -3.77 2.50 3.40
N HIS A 56 -3.33 1.82 2.35
CA HIS A 56 -2.53 2.42 1.27
C HIS A 56 -3.29 3.56 0.57
N TYR A 57 -4.52 3.33 0.13
CA TYR A 57 -5.30 4.39 -0.54
C TYR A 57 -5.86 5.45 0.42
N MET A 58 -6.04 5.11 1.70
CA MET A 58 -6.37 6.09 2.74
C MET A 58 -5.21 7.06 2.99
N ALA A 59 -3.95 6.61 2.84
CA ALA A 59 -2.78 7.48 2.89
C ALA A 59 -2.81 8.52 1.76
N ASP A 60 -3.02 8.07 0.51
CA ASP A 60 -3.13 8.94 -0.67
C ASP A 60 -4.27 9.98 -0.58
N ALA A 61 -5.28 9.70 0.26
CA ALA A 61 -6.39 10.61 0.52
C ALA A 61 -6.07 11.68 1.58
N GLN A 62 -4.95 11.62 2.30
CA GLN A 62 -4.58 12.61 3.32
C GLN A 62 -3.97 13.87 2.72
N ASP A 63 -4.22 15.01 3.38
CA ASP A 63 -3.58 16.29 3.02
C ASP A 63 -2.34 16.57 3.89
N ASP A 64 -2.33 16.07 5.13
CA ASP A 64 -1.20 16.21 6.04
C ASP A 64 -0.19 15.06 5.83
N PRO A 65 1.11 15.35 5.61
CA PRO A 65 2.12 14.32 5.42
C PRO A 65 2.35 13.41 6.63
N GLY A 66 2.01 13.85 7.84
CA GLY A 66 2.08 13.04 9.06
C GLY A 66 0.94 12.02 9.13
N ASP A 67 -0.27 12.43 8.75
CA ASP A 67 -1.42 11.53 8.63
C ASP A 67 -1.24 10.51 7.49
N GLU A 68 -0.71 10.94 6.35
CA GLU A 68 -0.31 10.07 5.23
C GLU A 68 0.67 8.99 5.71
N LEU A 69 1.80 9.40 6.33
CA LEU A 69 2.79 8.48 6.90
C LEU A 69 2.16 7.49 7.88
N ALA A 70 1.25 7.98 8.74
CA ALA A 70 0.60 7.13 9.73
C ALA A 70 -0.27 6.05 9.06
N TRP A 71 -0.90 6.33 7.92
CA TRP A 71 -1.67 5.36 7.15
C TRP A 71 -0.79 4.40 6.36
N ASP A 72 0.29 4.87 5.73
CA ASP A 72 1.23 3.99 5.04
C ASP A 72 1.94 3.01 6.00
N LEU A 73 2.21 3.43 7.25
CA LEU A 73 2.71 2.51 8.29
C LEU A 73 1.69 1.44 8.68
N ARG A 74 0.39 1.78 8.69
CA ARG A 74 -0.69 0.79 8.91
C ARG A 74 -0.78 -0.19 7.74
N ALA A 75 -0.61 0.29 6.51
CA ALA A 75 -0.59 -0.56 5.31
C ALA A 75 0.57 -1.56 5.38
N LEU A 76 1.79 -1.10 5.68
CA LEU A 76 2.95 -1.97 5.85
C LEU A 76 2.78 -2.98 6.99
N THR A 77 2.20 -2.57 8.11
CA THR A 77 1.92 -3.46 9.24
C THR A 77 0.92 -4.55 8.86
N ALA A 78 -0.15 -4.19 8.15
CA ALA A 78 -1.13 -5.15 7.65
C ALA A 78 -0.50 -6.14 6.66
N ALA A 79 0.37 -5.67 5.76
CA ALA A 79 1.12 -6.53 4.83
C ALA A 79 2.05 -7.50 5.57
N GLY A 80 2.72 -7.03 6.63
CA GLY A 80 3.61 -7.82 7.49
C GLY A 80 2.91 -9.00 8.18
N GLY A 81 1.62 -8.89 8.48
CA GLY A 81 0.81 -9.97 9.04
C GLY A 81 0.77 -11.25 8.18
N LEU A 82 1.11 -11.16 6.89
CA LEU A 82 1.18 -12.31 5.97
C LEU A 82 2.61 -12.80 5.68
N SER A 83 3.62 -12.20 6.29
CA SER A 83 5.03 -12.61 6.11
C SER A 83 5.47 -13.79 7.00
N ASP A 84 4.69 -14.14 8.02
CA ASP A 84 4.94 -15.33 8.85
C ASP A 84 4.87 -16.61 8.00
N GLU A 85 5.75 -17.60 8.26
CA GLU A 85 5.84 -18.82 7.44
C GLU A 85 4.52 -19.63 7.37
N ARG A 86 3.62 -19.46 8.35
CA ARG A 86 2.26 -20.03 8.33
C ARG A 86 1.30 -19.24 7.43
N ALA A 87 1.49 -17.92 7.31
CA ALA A 87 0.66 -17.03 6.49
C ALA A 87 1.14 -16.97 5.02
N ALA A 88 2.38 -17.41 4.75
CA ALA A 88 2.91 -17.53 3.38
C ALA A 88 2.11 -18.49 2.47
N GLN A 89 1.31 -19.39 3.06
CA GLN A 89 0.39 -20.28 2.35
C GLN A 89 -0.99 -19.66 2.10
N HIS A 90 -1.24 -18.42 2.54
CA HIS A 90 -2.48 -17.72 2.29
C HIS A 90 -2.64 -17.41 0.79
N PRO A 91 -3.83 -17.57 0.19
CA PRO A 91 -4.06 -17.28 -1.23
C PRO A 91 -3.65 -15.86 -1.64
N ASP A 92 -3.79 -14.89 -0.74
CA ASP A 92 -3.48 -13.48 -0.99
C ASP A 92 -2.00 -13.11 -0.75
N ALA A 93 -1.19 -14.03 -0.23
CA ALA A 93 0.22 -13.75 0.08
C ALA A 93 1.05 -13.28 -1.14
N PRO A 94 0.87 -13.82 -2.36
CA PRO A 94 1.54 -13.28 -3.56
C PRO A 94 1.13 -11.84 -3.87
N ALA A 95 -0.16 -11.53 -3.78
CA ALA A 95 -0.67 -10.19 -4.04
C ALA A 95 -0.09 -9.18 -3.04
N VAL A 96 -0.13 -9.50 -1.75
CA VAL A 96 0.46 -8.66 -0.70
C VAL A 96 1.97 -8.51 -0.87
N ARG A 97 2.69 -9.56 -1.30
CA ARG A 97 4.12 -9.44 -1.59
C ARG A 97 4.43 -8.45 -2.72
N ALA A 98 3.57 -8.36 -3.73
CA ALA A 98 3.72 -7.41 -4.82
C ALA A 98 3.52 -5.94 -4.38
N PHE A 99 2.88 -5.70 -3.23
CA PHE A 99 2.75 -4.36 -2.66
C PHE A 99 3.99 -3.89 -1.89
N TYR A 100 4.86 -4.76 -1.36
CA TYR A 100 6.00 -4.33 -0.55
C TYR A 100 6.88 -3.23 -1.19
N PRO A 101 7.21 -3.29 -2.50
CA PRO A 101 7.98 -2.24 -3.15
C PRO A 101 7.29 -0.87 -3.07
N SER A 102 5.99 -0.80 -3.35
CA SER A 102 5.23 0.46 -3.33
C SER A 102 5.00 0.95 -1.91
N LEU A 103 4.69 0.06 -0.95
CA LEU A 103 4.53 0.43 0.46
C LEU A 103 5.81 1.06 1.03
N HIS A 104 6.97 0.47 0.74
CA HIS A 104 8.24 1.04 1.16
C HIS A 104 8.58 2.34 0.43
N LEU A 105 8.24 2.45 -0.85
CA LEU A 105 8.44 3.68 -1.63
C LEU A 105 7.59 4.84 -1.10
N ASN A 106 6.33 4.62 -0.76
CA ASN A 106 5.45 5.62 -0.17
C ASN A 106 5.99 6.15 1.15
N LEU A 107 6.37 5.25 2.07
CA LEU A 107 7.01 5.63 3.33
C LEU A 107 8.27 6.47 3.11
N ALA A 108 9.08 6.13 2.11
CA ALA A 108 10.25 6.93 1.76
C ALA A 108 9.86 8.34 1.27
N ALA A 109 8.82 8.45 0.43
CA ALA A 109 8.31 9.72 -0.06
C ALA A 109 7.75 10.59 1.09
N ASP A 110 7.05 9.99 2.05
CA ASP A 110 6.50 10.72 3.20
C ASP A 110 7.58 11.22 4.14
N TYR A 111 8.59 10.40 4.42
CA TYR A 111 9.74 10.86 5.18
C TYR A 111 10.49 12.00 4.48
N VAL A 112 10.51 12.04 3.14
CA VAL A 112 11.01 13.21 2.40
C VAL A 112 10.13 14.45 2.61
N LYS A 113 8.80 14.31 2.52
CA LYS A 113 7.85 15.42 2.79
C LYS A 113 8.04 15.97 4.21
N LEU A 114 8.29 15.09 5.17
CA LEU A 114 8.50 15.40 6.59
C LEU A 114 9.94 15.82 6.94
N ARG A 115 10.83 15.99 5.94
CA ARG A 115 12.24 16.39 6.15
C ARG A 115 13.04 15.43 7.04
N ARG A 116 12.80 14.13 6.90
CA ARG A 116 13.48 13.03 7.59
C ARG A 116 14.25 12.13 6.59
N PRO A 117 15.31 12.64 5.94
CA PRO A 117 15.94 11.95 4.81
C PRO A 117 16.60 10.62 5.20
N ASP A 118 17.08 10.45 6.44
CA ASP A 118 17.69 9.19 6.88
C ASP A 118 16.67 8.05 6.96
N ALA A 119 15.48 8.34 7.47
CA ALA A 119 14.37 7.38 7.46
C ALA A 119 13.91 7.08 6.02
N ALA A 120 13.87 8.10 5.16
CA ALA A 120 13.54 7.92 3.76
C ALA A 120 14.51 6.97 3.03
N ARG A 121 15.83 7.10 3.27
CA ARG A 121 16.85 6.23 2.68
C ARG A 121 16.67 4.76 3.07
N ILE A 122 16.40 4.48 4.35
CA ILE A 122 16.12 3.11 4.83
C ILE A 122 14.94 2.49 4.07
N HIS A 123 13.85 3.24 3.91
CA HIS A 123 12.66 2.75 3.22
C HIS A 123 12.87 2.63 1.71
N LEU A 124 13.64 3.53 1.09
CA LEU A 124 13.99 3.43 -0.32
C LEU A 124 14.85 2.18 -0.62
N ASP A 125 15.81 1.85 0.25
CA ASP A 125 16.62 0.64 0.12
C ASP A 125 15.76 -0.63 0.21
N ARG A 126 14.77 -0.63 1.11
CA ARG A 126 13.79 -1.72 1.24
C ARG A 126 12.88 -1.83 0.02
N ALA A 127 12.42 -0.70 -0.52
CA ALA A 127 11.62 -0.68 -1.75
C ALA A 127 12.41 -1.30 -2.92
N ARG A 128 13.69 -0.94 -3.05
CA ARG A 128 14.59 -1.50 -4.06
C ARG A 128 14.80 -3.00 -3.87
N ALA A 129 15.10 -3.44 -2.65
CA ALA A 129 15.29 -4.86 -2.35
C ALA A 129 14.03 -5.68 -2.66
N ALA A 130 12.85 -5.17 -2.31
CA ALA A 130 11.58 -5.82 -2.58
C ALA A 130 11.23 -5.83 -4.08
N SER A 131 11.67 -4.83 -4.86
CA SER A 131 11.32 -4.71 -6.29
C SER A 131 11.79 -5.88 -7.15
N GLY A 132 12.73 -6.70 -6.67
CA GLY A 132 13.17 -7.92 -7.35
C GLY A 132 12.06 -8.95 -7.57
N VAL A 133 10.95 -8.89 -6.82
CA VAL A 133 9.79 -9.78 -7.02
C VAL A 133 8.88 -9.34 -8.16
N LEU A 134 9.00 -8.10 -8.63
CA LEU A 134 8.21 -7.52 -9.72
C LEU A 134 8.83 -7.85 -11.09
N ALA A 135 9.37 -9.07 -11.23
CA ALA A 135 10.19 -9.47 -12.36
C ALA A 135 9.52 -9.14 -13.70
N ASP A 136 10.37 -8.71 -14.64
CA ASP A 136 10.05 -8.45 -16.04
C ASP A 136 9.73 -9.80 -16.71
N ASP A 137 8.46 -10.19 -16.71
CA ASP A 137 8.00 -11.43 -17.36
C ASP A 137 7.98 -11.30 -18.90
N GLY A 138 8.53 -10.21 -19.43
CA GLY A 138 8.60 -9.92 -20.87
C GLY A 138 7.29 -9.40 -21.44
N SER A 139 6.30 -9.06 -20.60
CA SER A 139 5.10 -8.30 -20.98
C SER A 139 5.22 -6.83 -20.55
N ASP A 140 4.35 -5.97 -21.09
CA ASP A 140 4.31 -4.51 -20.85
C ASP A 140 4.58 -4.19 -19.36
N ASP A 141 5.71 -3.55 -19.07
CA ASP A 141 6.30 -3.56 -17.72
C ASP A 141 5.44 -2.83 -16.67
N GLY A 142 4.42 -2.10 -17.13
CA GLY A 142 3.20 -1.77 -16.41
C GLY A 142 3.45 -1.24 -15.00
N TYR A 143 2.77 -1.84 -14.02
CA TYR A 143 2.92 -1.48 -12.61
C TYR A 143 4.36 -1.62 -12.11
N GLY A 144 5.04 -2.71 -12.47
CA GLY A 144 6.40 -3.01 -12.00
C GLY A 144 7.43 -1.98 -12.48
N GLY A 145 7.35 -1.59 -13.76
CA GLY A 145 8.14 -0.52 -14.37
C GLY A 145 7.88 0.82 -13.70
N GLY A 146 6.60 1.15 -13.46
CA GLY A 146 6.19 2.37 -12.76
C GLY A 146 6.83 2.50 -11.37
N VAL A 147 6.82 1.41 -10.58
CA VAL A 147 7.43 1.39 -9.24
C VAL A 147 8.95 1.54 -9.32
N ARG A 148 9.64 0.80 -10.20
CA ARG A 148 11.10 0.91 -10.37
C ARG A 148 11.52 2.33 -10.78
N ALA A 149 10.83 2.92 -11.75
CA ALA A 149 11.10 4.28 -12.19
C ALA A 149 10.85 5.31 -11.06
N ALA A 150 9.85 5.08 -10.20
CA ALA A 150 9.58 5.95 -9.06
C ALA A 150 10.66 5.84 -7.96
N ILE A 151 11.19 4.64 -7.71
CA ILE A 151 12.36 4.42 -6.83
C ILE A 151 13.56 5.24 -7.32
N GLU A 152 13.88 5.18 -8.61
CA GLU A 152 15.01 5.93 -9.19
C GLU A 152 14.82 7.45 -9.05
N ARG A 153 13.61 7.94 -9.34
CA ARG A 153 13.29 9.38 -9.18
C ARG A 153 13.45 9.85 -7.73
N LEU A 154 12.97 9.05 -6.77
CA LEU A 154 13.09 9.41 -5.35
C LEU A 154 14.54 9.35 -4.87
N GLU A 155 15.34 8.40 -5.35
CA GLU A 155 16.77 8.32 -5.07
C GLU A 155 17.50 9.60 -5.52
N LEU A 156 17.24 10.06 -6.75
CA LEU A 156 17.83 11.29 -7.28
C LEU A 156 17.48 12.49 -6.39
N ARG A 157 16.21 12.63 -6.01
CA ARG A 157 15.76 13.69 -5.11
C ARG A 157 16.45 13.65 -3.75
N LEU A 158 16.67 12.45 -3.18
CA LEU A 158 17.36 12.29 -1.89
C LEU A 158 18.85 12.62 -1.92
N ARG A 159 19.48 12.65 -3.09
CA ARG A 159 20.86 13.12 -3.26
C ARG A 159 20.97 14.65 -3.23
N GLU A 160 19.86 15.34 -3.49
CA GLU A 160 19.79 16.80 -3.52
C GLU A 160 19.41 17.43 -2.17
N LEU A 161 19.05 16.62 -1.17
CA LEU A 161 18.67 17.01 0.20
C LEU A 161 19.81 16.84 1.19
#